data_AF-A0A7H8QP86-F1
#
_entry.id   AF-A0A7H8QP86-F1
#
_cell.length_a   1.000
_cell.length_b   1.000
_cell.length_c   1.000
_cell.angle_alpha   90.00
_cell.angle_beta   90.00
_cell.angle_gamma   90.00
#
_symmetry.space_group_name_H-M   'P 1'
#
loop_
_entity.id
_entity.type
_entity.pdbx_description
1 polymer ?
#
loop_
_entity_poly.entity_id
_entity_poly.type
_entity_poly.pdbx_seq_one_letter_code
_entity_poly.pdbx_strand_id
1 'polypeptide(L)'
;MAPSEDSILNNFLLSPASLPTIISLQKFTELFPRRLHSHPQIKVLYRELQELRSQDMDAVTEHILDEVKEGARQRADLLRAARASGVDGFNDDDRREMDIDLQLFGPASNTTETVGFHPYSSLISEMENACSTLEQEIEATEQDAASTLSEMKKTVSELSDLRYGKFNKPGMTVDDLVGETVRGLKSLQGACDHHSNHT
;
A
#
# COMPACT_ATOMS: atom_id res chain seq x y z
N MET A 1 17.51 6.74 7.89
CA MET A 1 17.33 5.37 8.43
C MET A 1 16.13 5.39 9.36
N ALA A 2 15.15 4.50 9.18
CA ALA A 2 14.01 4.43 10.09
C ALA A 2 14.48 4.00 11.50
N PRO A 3 13.93 4.55 12.58
CA PRO A 3 14.34 4.19 13.94
C PRO A 3 14.02 2.72 14.21
N SER A 4 14.93 2.03 14.91
CA SER A 4 14.71 0.65 15.36
C SER A 4 13.61 0.61 16.42
N GLU A 5 12.91 -0.51 16.53
CA GLU A 5 11.89 -0.75 17.56
C GLU A 5 12.41 -0.49 18.97
N ASP A 6 13.60 -1.01 19.29
CA ASP A 6 14.33 -0.71 20.53
C ASP A 6 14.46 0.80 20.76
N SER A 7 14.86 1.57 19.75
CA SER A 7 15.02 3.02 19.86
C SER A 7 13.67 3.71 20.08
N ILE A 8 12.60 3.24 19.43
CA ILE A 8 11.25 3.79 19.60
C ILE A 8 10.75 3.54 21.02
N LEU A 9 10.84 2.29 21.48
CA LEU A 9 10.35 1.88 22.80
C LEU A 9 11.12 2.57 23.92
N ASN A 10 12.46 2.62 23.84
CA ASN A 10 13.28 3.32 24.82
C ASN A 10 12.96 4.83 24.86
N ASN A 11 12.85 5.49 23.71
CA ASN A 11 12.55 6.93 23.67
C ASN A 11 11.14 7.24 24.18
N PHE A 12 10.15 6.40 23.87
CA PHE A 12 8.77 6.62 24.27
C PHE A 12 8.51 6.29 25.74
N LEU A 13 9.08 5.19 26.24
CA LEU A 13 8.77 4.64 27.56
C LEU A 13 9.75 5.07 28.65
N LEU A 14 11.05 5.28 28.34
CA LEU A 14 12.07 5.55 29.36
C LEU A 14 12.52 7.01 29.40
N SER A 15 12.67 7.67 28.24
CA SER A 15 13.16 9.06 28.19
C SER A 15 12.30 10.06 28.99
N PRO A 16 10.95 9.98 29.00
CA PRO A 16 10.12 10.86 29.84
C PRO A 16 9.89 10.29 31.26
N ALA A 17 10.37 9.09 31.57
CA ALA A 17 9.91 8.37 32.75
C ALA A 17 10.64 8.72 34.04
N SER A 18 11.73 9.50 34.03
CA SER A 18 12.43 9.83 35.28
C SER A 18 11.56 10.68 36.22
N LEU A 19 11.60 10.43 37.54
CA LEU A 19 10.80 11.19 38.51
C LEU A 19 11.02 12.70 38.42
N PRO A 20 12.28 13.21 38.34
CA PRO A 20 12.52 14.65 38.22
C PRO A 20 11.92 15.30 36.97
N THR A 21 11.78 14.54 35.87
CA THR A 21 11.11 15.01 34.65
C THR A 21 9.62 15.23 34.88
N ILE A 22 8.99 14.38 35.68
CA ILE A 22 7.54 14.41 35.96
C ILE A 22 7.21 15.42 37.06
N ILE A 23 7.96 15.38 38.17
CA ILE A 23 7.80 16.28 39.29
C ILE A 23 9.16 16.55 39.93
N SER A 24 9.58 17.81 39.93
CA SER A 24 10.81 18.20 40.64
C SER A 24 10.60 18.14 42.15
N LEU A 25 11.68 18.00 42.93
CA LEU A 25 11.64 18.03 44.39
C LEU A 25 10.92 19.28 44.93
N GLN A 26 11.09 20.43 44.27
CA GLN A 26 10.41 21.67 44.65
C GLN A 26 8.89 21.53 44.53
N LYS A 27 8.39 21.10 43.36
CA LYS A 27 6.96 20.88 43.13
C LYS A 27 6.39 19.79 44.03
N PHE A 28 7.17 18.74 44.30
CA PHE A 28 6.78 17.70 45.24
C PHE A 28 6.64 18.25 46.67
N THR A 29 7.55 19.13 47.09
CA THR A 29 7.48 19.77 48.41
C THR A 29 6.26 20.67 48.53
N GLU A 30 5.86 21.35 47.45
CA GLU A 30 4.66 22.20 47.38
C GLU A 30 3.34 21.43 47.64
N LEU A 31 3.32 20.10 47.44
CA LEU A 31 2.16 19.25 47.74
C LEU A 31 1.87 19.12 49.25
N PHE A 32 2.84 19.44 50.10
CA PHE A 32 2.69 19.38 51.55
C PHE A 32 2.26 20.73 52.13
N PRO A 33 1.68 20.77 53.34
CA PRO A 33 1.41 22.02 54.03
C PRO A 33 2.69 22.85 54.26
N ARG A 34 2.61 24.18 54.11
CA ARG A 34 3.77 25.10 54.23
C ARG A 34 4.61 24.93 55.50
N ARG A 35 3.98 24.54 56.62
CA ARG A 35 4.65 24.27 57.90
C ARG A 35 5.63 23.10 57.84
N LEU A 36 5.43 22.18 56.89
CA LEU A 36 6.21 20.95 56.74
C LEU A 36 7.21 21.02 55.58
N HIS A 37 7.24 22.09 54.78
CA HIS A 37 8.16 22.21 53.63
C HIS A 37 9.64 22.08 54.00
N SER A 38 10.02 22.57 55.19
CA SER A 38 11.39 22.45 55.70
C SER A 38 11.70 21.11 56.36
N HIS A 39 10.73 20.18 56.40
CA HIS A 39 10.89 18.91 57.09
C HIS A 39 11.80 17.96 56.29
N PRO A 40 12.86 17.40 56.90
CA PRO A 40 13.86 16.60 56.19
C PRO A 40 13.28 15.32 55.56
N GLN A 41 12.20 14.79 56.13
CA GLN A 41 11.56 13.55 55.66
C GLN A 41 10.93 13.68 54.26
N ILE A 42 10.57 14.90 53.81
CA ILE A 42 10.04 15.11 52.44
C ILE A 42 11.12 14.75 51.40
N LYS A 43 12.39 15.09 51.67
CA LYS A 43 13.51 14.74 50.80
C LYS A 43 13.77 13.24 50.79
N VAL A 44 13.61 12.58 51.94
CA VAL A 44 13.75 11.12 52.06
C VAL A 44 12.68 10.42 51.25
N LEU A 45 11.42 10.83 51.41
CA LEU A 45 10.29 10.27 50.66
C LEU A 45 10.44 10.47 49.14
N TYR A 46 10.89 11.65 48.72
CA TYR A 46 11.16 11.90 47.30
C TYR A 46 12.27 10.98 46.76
N ARG A 47 13.30 10.70 47.55
CA ARG A 47 14.38 9.78 47.19
C ARG A 47 13.91 8.32 47.13
N GLU A 48 13.07 7.89 48.07
CA GLU A 48 12.44 6.57 48.04
C GLU A 48 11.55 6.41 46.80
N LEU A 49 10.78 7.44 46.44
CA LEU A 49 9.95 7.43 45.24
C LEU A 49 10.80 7.39 43.96
N GLN A 50 11.95 8.06 43.96
CA GLN A 50 12.90 8.01 42.86
C GLN A 50 13.51 6.60 42.70
N GLU A 51 13.80 5.92 43.81
CA GLU A 51 14.32 4.55 43.81
C GLU A 51 13.26 3.55 43.31
N LEU A 52 12.03 3.62 43.84
CA LEU A 52 10.93 2.76 43.38
C LEU A 52 10.71 2.91 41.88
N ARG A 53 10.75 4.15 41.39
CA ARG A 53 10.58 4.43 39.97
C ARG A 53 11.76 3.96 39.12
N SER A 54 12.97 3.96 39.68
CA SER A 54 14.13 3.35 39.01
C SER A 54 13.92 1.86 38.80
N GLN A 55 13.43 1.16 39.83
CA GLN A 55 13.13 -0.27 39.74
C GLN A 55 12.07 -0.57 38.68
N ASP A 56 11.02 0.26 38.61
CA ASP A 56 10.00 0.13 37.56
C ASP A 56 10.59 0.37 36.15
N MET A 57 11.47 1.36 35.99
CA MET A 57 12.15 1.61 34.71
C MET A 57 13.08 0.45 34.32
N ASP A 58 13.77 -0.16 35.28
CA ASP A 58 14.61 -1.34 35.04
C ASP A 58 13.76 -2.52 34.55
N ALA A 59 12.60 -2.76 35.17
CA ALA A 59 11.66 -3.80 34.74
C ALA A 59 11.08 -3.53 33.33
N VAL A 60 10.73 -2.28 33.02
CA VAL A 60 10.29 -1.90 31.67
C VAL A 60 11.43 -2.11 30.65
N THR A 61 12.67 -1.83 31.02
CA THR A 61 13.84 -2.06 30.15
C THR A 61 14.00 -3.54 29.83
N GLU A 62 13.83 -4.44 30.82
CA GLU A 62 13.85 -5.89 30.60
C GLU A 62 12.74 -6.32 29.64
N HIS A 63 11.50 -5.83 29.84
CA HIS A 63 10.39 -6.14 28.96
C HIS A 63 10.58 -5.62 27.53
N ILE A 64 11.23 -4.47 27.34
CA ILE A 64 11.54 -3.96 26.00
C ILE A 64 12.48 -4.92 25.26
N LEU A 65 13.49 -5.48 25.95
CA LEU A 65 14.41 -6.45 25.34
C LEU A 65 13.68 -7.73 24.92
N ASP A 66 12.77 -8.23 25.76
CA ASP A 66 11.95 -9.39 25.43
C ASP A 66 10.98 -9.10 24.27
N GLU A 67 10.33 -7.94 24.27
CA GLU A 67 9.42 -7.51 23.21
C GLU A 67 10.14 -7.40 21.87
N VAL A 68 11.35 -6.83 21.82
CA VAL A 68 12.14 -6.73 20.58
C VAL A 68 12.47 -8.12 20.01
N LYS A 69 12.75 -9.09 20.89
CA LYS A 69 13.02 -10.47 20.48
C LYS A 69 11.75 -11.16 19.95
N GLU A 70 10.63 -10.97 20.62
CA GLU A 70 9.35 -11.53 20.21
C GLU A 70 8.82 -10.86 18.94
N GLY A 71 8.97 -9.54 18.79
CA GLY A 71 8.63 -8.78 17.59
C GLY A 71 9.40 -9.24 16.36
N ALA A 72 10.69 -9.57 16.52
CA ALA A 72 11.48 -10.18 15.46
C ALA A 72 10.92 -11.56 15.03
N ARG A 73 10.49 -12.39 15.99
CA ARG A 73 9.85 -13.68 15.71
C ARG A 73 8.50 -13.49 15.01
N GLN A 74 7.65 -12.59 15.52
CA GLN A 74 6.36 -12.28 14.93
C GLN A 74 6.50 -11.78 13.49
N ARG A 75 7.47 -10.90 13.21
CA ARG A 75 7.75 -10.42 11.85
C ARG A 75 8.18 -11.56 10.93
N ALA A 76 9.00 -12.49 11.43
CA ALA A 76 9.41 -13.67 10.65
C ALA A 76 8.23 -14.62 10.38
N ASP A 77 7.35 -14.83 11.37
CA ASP A 77 6.16 -15.67 11.22
C ASP A 77 5.13 -15.03 10.28
N LEU A 78 4.93 -13.71 10.34
CA LEU A 78 4.10 -12.97 9.37
C LEU A 78 4.64 -13.09 7.95
N LEU A 79 5.97 -12.94 7.75
CA LEU A 79 6.60 -13.16 6.45
C LEU A 79 6.41 -14.60 5.94
N ARG A 80 6.50 -15.59 6.84
CA ARG A 80 6.26 -17.00 6.51
C ARG A 80 4.80 -17.25 6.14
N ALA A 81 3.85 -16.69 6.89
CA ALA A 81 2.43 -16.82 6.65
C ALA A 81 2.01 -16.14 5.33
N ALA A 82 2.56 -14.95 5.03
CA ALA A 82 2.33 -14.26 3.76
C ALA A 82 2.77 -15.11 2.56
N ARG A 83 3.98 -15.71 2.62
CA ARG A 83 4.45 -16.64 1.58
C ARG A 83 3.60 -17.89 1.45
N ALA A 84 3.14 -18.46 2.57
CA ALA A 84 2.33 -19.68 2.56
C ALA A 84 0.89 -19.46 2.05
N SER A 85 0.37 -18.24 2.19
CA SER A 85 -1.00 -17.89 1.77
C SER A 85 -1.14 -17.69 0.24
N GLY A 86 -0.06 -17.83 -0.53
CA GLY A 86 -0.09 -17.64 -1.99
C GLY A 86 -0.42 -16.20 -2.43
N VAL A 87 -0.49 -15.26 -1.48
CA VAL A 87 -0.47 -13.83 -1.75
C VAL A 87 0.99 -13.48 -2.02
N ASP A 88 1.46 -13.84 -3.20
CA ASP A 88 2.72 -13.36 -3.75
C ASP A 88 2.53 -11.88 -4.14
N GLY A 89 2.40 -11.02 -3.12
CA GLY A 89 2.40 -9.56 -3.24
C GLY A 89 3.78 -8.96 -2.95
N PHE A 90 4.82 -9.78 -3.11
CA PHE A 90 6.22 -9.38 -3.01
C PHE A 90 7.05 -10.20 -3.99
N ASN A 91 6.63 -10.23 -5.26
CA ASN A 91 7.59 -10.51 -6.32
C ASN A 91 8.75 -9.51 -6.19
N ASP A 92 9.93 -9.88 -6.69
CA ASP A 92 11.08 -8.96 -6.73
C ASP A 92 10.73 -7.65 -7.48
N ASP A 93 9.68 -7.69 -8.29
CA ASP A 93 9.06 -6.53 -8.94
C ASP A 93 8.29 -5.63 -7.97
N ASP A 94 7.38 -6.16 -7.14
CA ASP A 94 6.63 -5.35 -6.16
C ASP A 94 7.56 -4.75 -5.09
N ARG A 95 8.66 -5.45 -4.77
CA ARG A 95 9.71 -4.92 -3.87
C ARG A 95 10.46 -3.76 -4.50
N ARG A 96 10.69 -3.80 -5.82
CA ARG A 96 11.28 -2.68 -6.57
C ARG A 96 10.30 -1.53 -6.69
N GLU A 97 9.02 -1.80 -6.95
CA GLU A 97 7.97 -0.79 -7.00
C GLU A 97 7.80 -0.08 -5.64
N MET A 98 7.77 -0.83 -4.53
CA MET A 98 7.75 -0.25 -3.19
C MET A 98 9.03 0.53 -2.81
N ASP A 99 10.21 0.12 -3.30
CA ASP A 99 11.44 0.89 -3.09
C ASP A 99 11.45 2.19 -3.90
N ILE A 100 10.91 2.17 -5.13
CA ILE A 100 10.68 3.35 -5.96
C ILE A 100 9.68 4.29 -5.27
N ASP A 101 8.55 3.77 -4.78
CA ASP A 101 7.55 4.56 -4.06
C ASP A 101 8.07 5.12 -2.74
N LEU A 102 8.93 4.37 -2.01
CA LEU A 102 9.56 4.87 -0.80
C LEU A 102 10.61 5.95 -1.10
N GLN A 103 11.30 5.88 -2.23
CA GLN A 103 12.22 6.94 -2.67
C GLN A 103 11.47 8.19 -3.17
N LEU A 104 10.33 8.02 -3.83
CA LEU A 104 9.55 9.11 -4.41
C LEU A 104 8.62 9.79 -3.39
N PHE A 105 8.07 9.02 -2.43
CA PHE A 105 7.04 9.48 -1.49
C PHE A 105 7.36 9.22 0.00
N GLY A 106 8.48 8.59 0.33
CA GLY A 106 8.86 8.30 1.71
C GLY A 106 9.45 9.49 2.48
N PRO A 107 9.35 9.50 3.82
CA PRO A 107 9.84 10.58 4.68
C PRO A 107 11.38 10.70 4.74
N ALA A 108 12.11 9.91 3.94
CA ALA A 108 13.56 9.98 3.80
C ALA A 108 14.03 10.92 2.67
N SER A 109 13.13 11.65 2.00
CA SER A 109 13.51 12.78 1.13
C SER A 109 13.97 14.02 1.93
N ASN A 110 14.74 13.80 3.00
CA ASN A 110 15.39 14.81 3.83
C ASN A 110 16.93 14.74 3.71
N THR A 111 17.46 14.15 2.65
CA THR A 111 18.83 14.46 2.20
C THR A 111 18.72 15.36 0.99
N THR A 112 18.98 16.64 1.25
CA THR A 112 19.54 17.67 0.36
C THR A 112 20.14 17.18 -0.95
N GLU A 113 19.32 16.69 -1.86
CA GLU A 113 19.52 16.89 -3.28
C GLU A 113 18.59 18.03 -3.63
N THR A 114 19.17 19.09 -4.17
CA THR A 114 18.45 20.23 -4.70
C THR A 114 17.51 19.71 -5.78
N VAL A 115 16.27 19.36 -5.41
CA VAL A 115 15.14 19.42 -6.33
C VAL A 115 15.03 20.89 -6.66
N GLY A 116 15.78 21.29 -7.68
CA GLY A 116 15.74 22.64 -8.21
C GLY A 116 14.29 22.94 -8.49
N PHE A 117 13.75 23.95 -7.82
CA PHE A 117 12.43 24.47 -8.18
C PHE A 117 12.41 24.65 -9.69
N HIS A 118 11.54 23.90 -10.38
CA HIS A 118 11.36 24.08 -11.82
C HIS A 118 10.98 25.56 -12.02
N PRO A 119 11.72 26.33 -12.85
CA PRO A 119 11.34 27.70 -13.12
C PRO A 119 9.90 27.69 -13.67
N TYR A 120 9.12 28.71 -13.37
CA TYR A 120 7.69 28.78 -13.73
C TYR A 120 7.42 28.47 -15.22
N SER A 121 8.36 28.83 -16.10
CA SER A 121 8.31 28.51 -17.53
C SER A 121 8.45 27.02 -17.84
N SER A 122 9.24 26.28 -17.07
CA SER A 122 9.40 24.82 -17.19
C SER A 122 8.13 24.12 -16.72
N LEU A 123 7.57 24.56 -15.58
CA LEU A 123 6.31 24.01 -15.06
C LEU A 123 5.14 24.20 -16.04
N ILE A 124 4.98 25.38 -16.64
CA ILE A 124 3.93 25.61 -17.64
C ILE A 124 4.13 24.70 -18.85
N SER A 125 5.35 24.59 -19.38
CA SER A 125 5.61 23.73 -20.53
C SER A 125 5.35 22.26 -20.22
N GLU A 126 5.65 21.82 -19.01
CA GLU A 126 5.40 20.45 -18.56
C GLU A 126 3.90 20.20 -18.35
N MET A 127 3.16 21.18 -17.82
CA MET A 127 1.69 21.13 -17.72
C MET A 127 1.02 21.11 -19.10
N GLU A 128 1.47 21.93 -20.05
CA GLU A 128 0.95 21.94 -21.42
C GLU A 128 1.21 20.59 -22.13
N ASN A 129 2.41 20.02 -21.93
CA ASN A 129 2.74 18.69 -22.43
C ASN A 129 1.86 17.62 -21.78
N ALA A 130 1.67 17.66 -20.45
CA ALA A 130 0.81 16.71 -19.74
C ALA A 130 -0.65 16.80 -20.21
N CYS A 131 -1.18 18.01 -20.42
CA CYS A 131 -2.51 18.21 -21.00
C CYS A 131 -2.61 17.59 -22.40
N SER A 132 -1.62 17.84 -23.27
CA SER A 132 -1.57 17.27 -24.62
C SER A 132 -1.50 15.74 -24.61
N THR A 133 -0.71 15.16 -23.71
CA THR A 133 -0.63 13.71 -23.52
C THR A 133 -1.95 13.12 -23.07
N LEU A 134 -2.63 13.74 -22.10
CA LEU A 134 -3.94 13.28 -21.63
C LEU A 134 -5.01 13.40 -22.71
N GLU A 135 -4.99 14.46 -23.52
CA GLU A 135 -5.91 14.61 -24.66
C GLU A 135 -5.70 13.50 -25.70
N GLN A 136 -4.44 13.13 -25.99
CA GLN A 136 -4.13 12.01 -26.89
C GLN A 136 -4.54 10.66 -26.29
N GLU A 137 -4.35 10.46 -24.99
CA GLU A 137 -4.76 9.22 -24.30
C GLU A 137 -6.28 9.07 -24.29
N ILE A 138 -7.03 10.17 -24.11
CA ILE A 138 -8.48 10.18 -24.21
C ILE A 138 -8.90 9.79 -25.63
N GLU A 139 -8.32 10.40 -26.66
CA GLU A 139 -8.66 10.08 -28.07
C GLU A 139 -8.38 8.61 -28.41
N ALA A 140 -7.23 8.08 -27.97
CA ALA A 140 -6.89 6.67 -28.13
C ALA A 140 -7.88 5.75 -27.41
N THR A 141 -8.23 6.08 -26.16
CA THR A 141 -9.19 5.31 -25.37
C THR A 141 -10.59 5.33 -25.98
N GLU A 142 -11.03 6.48 -26.51
CA GLU A 142 -12.31 6.59 -27.22
C GLU A 142 -12.31 5.77 -28.51
N GLN A 143 -11.20 5.76 -29.26
CA GLN A 143 -11.05 4.93 -30.44
C GLN A 143 -11.11 3.43 -30.11
N ASP A 144 -10.42 3.00 -29.07
CA ASP A 144 -10.42 1.60 -28.61
C ASP A 144 -11.80 1.17 -28.11
N ALA A 145 -12.49 2.04 -27.38
CA ALA A 145 -13.86 1.81 -26.95
C ALA A 145 -14.82 1.71 -28.14
N ALA A 146 -14.68 2.57 -29.16
CA ALA A 146 -15.47 2.52 -30.38
C ALA A 146 -15.21 1.23 -31.19
N SER A 147 -13.95 0.80 -31.27
CA SER A 147 -13.56 -0.46 -31.92
C SER A 147 -14.18 -1.66 -31.20
N THR A 148 -14.00 -1.74 -29.88
CA THR A 148 -14.55 -2.81 -29.04
C THR A 148 -16.08 -2.87 -29.14
N LEU A 149 -16.75 -1.72 -29.13
CA LEU A 149 -18.20 -1.65 -29.29
C LEU A 149 -18.66 -2.07 -30.68
N SER A 150 -17.88 -1.78 -31.73
CA SER A 150 -18.13 -2.25 -33.09
C SER A 150 -18.01 -3.77 -33.18
N GLU A 151 -16.97 -4.35 -32.58
CA GLU A 151 -16.78 -5.81 -32.50
C GLU A 151 -17.90 -6.48 -31.71
N MET A 152 -18.30 -5.91 -30.58
CA MET A 152 -19.46 -6.39 -29.82
C MET A 152 -20.74 -6.32 -30.65
N LYS A 153 -20.98 -5.24 -31.40
CA LYS A 153 -22.14 -5.16 -32.30
C LYS A 153 -22.08 -6.20 -33.41
N LYS A 154 -20.90 -6.45 -33.98
CA LYS A 154 -20.68 -7.49 -34.99
C LYS A 154 -20.98 -8.88 -34.43
N THR A 155 -20.44 -9.22 -33.27
CA THR A 155 -20.70 -10.51 -32.61
C THR A 155 -22.18 -10.68 -32.25
N VAL A 156 -22.84 -9.64 -31.73
CA VAL A 156 -24.29 -9.65 -31.47
C VAL A 156 -25.09 -9.83 -32.78
N SER A 157 -24.69 -9.17 -33.87
CA SER A 157 -25.31 -9.36 -35.18
C SER A 157 -25.15 -10.78 -35.69
N GLU A 158 -23.95 -11.36 -35.59
CA GLU A 158 -23.67 -12.75 -35.99
C GLU A 158 -24.48 -13.76 -35.16
N LEU A 159 -24.60 -13.55 -33.84
CA LEU A 159 -25.43 -14.36 -32.95
C LEU A 159 -26.93 -14.17 -33.22
N SER A 160 -27.35 -12.95 -33.56
CA SER A 160 -28.74 -12.65 -33.96
C SER A 160 -29.09 -13.31 -35.29
N ASP A 161 -28.18 -13.31 -36.27
CA ASP A 161 -28.33 -14.05 -37.52
C ASP A 161 -28.39 -15.56 -37.29
N LEU A 162 -27.63 -16.07 -36.32
CA LEU A 162 -27.70 -17.47 -35.89
C LEU A 162 -29.09 -17.81 -35.34
N ARG A 163 -29.64 -16.93 -34.49
CA ARG A 163 -30.92 -17.16 -33.80
C ARG A 163 -32.14 -16.90 -34.67
N TYR A 164 -32.09 -15.89 -35.54
CA TYR A 164 -33.26 -15.39 -36.25
C TYR A 164 -33.14 -15.39 -37.78
N GLY A 165 -31.92 -15.41 -38.35
CA GLY A 165 -31.69 -15.10 -39.76
C GLY A 165 -31.47 -16.30 -40.69
N LYS A 166 -30.49 -17.16 -40.38
CA LYS A 166 -30.00 -18.18 -41.33
C LYS A 166 -30.55 -19.58 -41.08
N PHE A 167 -30.62 -20.01 -39.83
CA PHE A 167 -31.03 -21.38 -39.47
C PHE A 167 -32.55 -21.59 -39.41
N ASN A 168 -33.34 -20.51 -39.39
CA ASN A 168 -34.79 -20.57 -39.16
C ASN A 168 -35.61 -20.09 -40.37
N LYS A 169 -35.04 -20.11 -41.59
CA LYS A 169 -35.78 -19.78 -42.82
C LYS A 169 -36.83 -20.86 -43.10
N PRO A 170 -38.12 -20.50 -43.28
CA PRO A 170 -39.14 -21.46 -43.66
C PRO A 170 -38.82 -22.04 -45.05
N GLY A 171 -38.60 -23.35 -45.14
CA GLY A 171 -38.28 -24.07 -46.39
C GLY A 171 -36.84 -24.58 -46.54
N MET A 172 -35.98 -24.42 -45.52
CA MET A 172 -34.61 -24.95 -45.55
C MET A 172 -34.60 -26.48 -45.43
N THR A 173 -33.87 -27.17 -46.32
CA THR A 173 -33.69 -28.62 -46.25
C THR A 173 -32.64 -28.99 -45.20
N VAL A 174 -32.67 -30.22 -44.68
CA VAL A 174 -31.72 -30.70 -43.67
C VAL A 174 -30.27 -30.61 -44.16
N ASP A 175 -30.05 -30.79 -45.46
CA ASP A 175 -28.71 -30.76 -46.06
C ASP A 175 -28.13 -29.33 -46.13
N ASP A 176 -28.99 -28.35 -46.42
CA ASP A 176 -28.61 -26.92 -46.38
C ASP A 176 -28.26 -26.46 -44.97
N LEU A 177 -29.01 -26.94 -43.96
CA LEU A 177 -28.77 -26.65 -42.54
C LEU A 177 -27.41 -27.20 -42.07
N VAL A 178 -27.07 -28.43 -42.47
CA VAL A 178 -25.78 -29.06 -42.15
C VAL A 178 -24.65 -28.28 -42.83
N GLY A 179 -24.79 -27.92 -44.10
CA GLY A 179 -23.80 -27.12 -44.82
C GLY A 179 -23.55 -25.74 -44.18
N GLU A 180 -24.60 -25.07 -43.73
CA GLU A 180 -24.51 -23.77 -43.04
C GLU A 180 -23.85 -23.91 -41.65
N THR A 181 -24.17 -24.98 -40.90
CA THR A 181 -23.57 -25.28 -39.59
C THR A 181 -22.07 -25.55 -39.70
N VAL A 182 -21.66 -26.36 -40.69
CA VAL A 182 -20.23 -26.65 -40.94
C VAL A 182 -19.46 -25.40 -41.34
N ARG A 183 -20.06 -24.52 -42.15
CA ARG A 183 -19.44 -23.21 -42.49
C ARG A 183 -19.29 -22.32 -41.26
N GLY A 184 -20.32 -22.26 -40.40
CA GLY A 184 -20.27 -21.50 -39.14
C GLY A 184 -19.17 -21.99 -38.21
N LEU A 185 -19.06 -23.31 -38.01
CA LEU A 185 -18.01 -23.92 -37.17
C LEU A 185 -16.60 -23.65 -37.69
N LYS A 186 -16.38 -23.71 -39.01
CA LYS A 186 -15.08 -23.36 -39.61
C LYS A 186 -14.71 -21.88 -39.42
N SER A 187 -15.69 -20.98 -39.53
CA SER A 187 -15.46 -19.55 -39.31
C SER A 187 -15.09 -19.27 -37.85
N LEU A 188 -15.72 -19.96 -36.91
CA LEU A 188 -15.47 -19.82 -35.47
C LEU A 188 -14.11 -20.39 -35.07
N GLN A 189 -13.73 -21.53 -35.65
CA GLN A 189 -12.38 -22.09 -35.54
C GLN A 189 -11.32 -21.09 -36.02
N GLY A 190 -11.52 -20.48 -37.20
CA GLY A 190 -10.59 -19.48 -37.73
C GLY A 190 -10.42 -18.26 -36.83
N ALA A 191 -11.50 -17.80 -36.19
CA ALA A 191 -11.45 -16.68 -35.24
C ALA A 191 -10.67 -17.04 -33.96
N CYS A 192 -10.88 -18.25 -33.42
CA CYS A 192 -10.12 -18.75 -32.26
C CYS A 192 -8.63 -18.92 -32.58
N ASP A 193 -8.31 -19.45 -33.76
CA ASP A 193 -6.92 -19.62 -34.20
C ASP A 193 -6.22 -18.27 -34.42
N HIS A 194 -6.95 -17.24 -34.88
CA HIS A 194 -6.40 -15.89 -35.05
C HIS A 194 -6.13 -15.23 -33.69
N HIS A 195 -7.01 -15.42 -32.72
CA HIS A 195 -6.87 -14.84 -31.37
C HIS A 195 -5.78 -15.53 -30.55
N SER A 196 -5.44 -16.79 -30.83
CA SER A 196 -4.33 -17.52 -30.20
C SER A 196 -2.95 -17.08 -30.72
N ASN A 197 -2.86 -16.44 -31.89
CA ASN A 197 -1.59 -16.03 -32.49
C ASN A 197 -1.17 -14.59 -32.11
N HIS A 198 -1.97 -13.89 -31.29
CA HIS A 198 -1.72 -12.52 -30.84
C HIS A 198 -1.43 -12.40 -29.32
N THR A 199 -1.25 -13.53 -28.62
CA THR A 199 -0.62 -13.65 -27.30
C THR A 199 0.80 -14.16 -27.45
#